data_AF-A0A522HJX9-F1
#
_entry.id   AF-A0A522HJX9-F1
#
_cell.length_a   1.000
_cell.length_b   1.000
_cell.length_c   1.000
_cell.angle_alpha   90.00
_cell.angle_beta   90.00
_cell.angle_gamma   90.00
#
_symmetry.space_group_name_H-M   'P 1'
#
loop_
_entity.id
_entity.type
_entity.pdbx_description
1 polymer ?
#
loop_
_entity_poly.entity_id
_entity_poly.type
_entity_poly.pdbx_seq_one_letter_code
_entity_poly.pdbx_strand_id
1 'polypeptide(L)' 'MNAIARYLNDTGMSQTDFAKLAGISPGMVWQYIKDLRPVSEKVCVRIELLTKGSLTRQAMRPNDWSDIWPELQESSHA' A
#
# COMPACT_ATOMS: atom_id res chain seq x y z
N MET A 1 -0.90 13.85 1.97
CA MET A 1 -0.44 12.61 2.63
C MET A 1 -1.04 11.44 1.87
N ASN A 2 -0.24 10.49 1.40
CA ASN A 2 -0.74 9.32 0.68
C ASN A 2 -1.25 8.24 1.64
N ALA A 3 -1.76 7.13 1.08
CA ALA A 3 -2.38 6.07 1.85
C ALA A 3 -1.43 5.43 2.88
N ILE A 4 -0.16 5.19 2.52
CA ILE A 4 0.83 4.62 3.44
C ILE A 4 1.11 5.59 4.59
N ALA A 5 1.33 6.87 4.30
CA ALA A 5 1.64 7.85 5.33
C ALA A 5 0.46 8.06 6.29
N ARG A 6 -0.79 8.02 5.79
CA ARG A 6 -1.99 8.03 6.66
C ARG A 6 -2.05 6.79 7.54
N TYR A 7 -1.88 5.61 6.95
CA TYR A 7 -1.88 4.34 7.69
C TYR A 7 -0.86 4.33 8.84
N LEU A 8 0.35 4.81 8.62
CA LEU A 8 1.37 4.89 9.68
C LEU A 8 1.00 5.87 10.78
N ASN A 9 0.40 7.01 10.43
CA ASN A 9 -0.06 7.99 11.41
C ASN A 9 -1.22 7.44 12.26
N ASP A 10 -2.18 6.77 11.62
CA ASP A 10 -3.38 6.25 12.29
C ASP A 10 -3.06 5.05 13.20
N THR A 11 -2.08 4.23 12.81
CA THR A 11 -1.65 3.06 13.60
C THR A 11 -0.54 3.37 14.60
N GLY A 12 0.12 4.53 14.49
CA GLY A 12 1.35 4.84 15.24
C GLY A 12 2.54 3.95 14.88
N MET A 13 2.46 3.18 13.79
CA MET A 13 3.51 2.25 13.37
C MET A 13 4.73 3.00 12.84
N SER A 14 5.92 2.58 13.25
CA SER A 14 7.17 3.15 12.73
C SER A 14 7.41 2.74 11.26
N GLN A 15 8.11 3.59 10.50
CA GLN A 15 8.51 3.24 9.11
C GLN A 15 9.38 1.98 9.06
N THR A 16 10.20 1.74 10.10
CA THR A 16 11.06 0.56 10.19
C THR A 16 10.25 -0.71 10.40
N ASP A 17 9.22 -0.68 11.26
CA ASP A 17 8.36 -1.84 11.50
C ASP A 17 7.48 -2.13 10.30
N PHE A 18 6.97 -1.08 9.64
CA PHE A 18 6.28 -1.21 8.37
C PHE A 18 7.18 -1.81 7.27
N ALA A 19 8.45 -1.39 7.19
CA ALA A 19 9.42 -1.95 6.24
C ALA A 19 9.63 -3.46 6.47
N LYS A 20 9.78 -3.88 7.73
CA LYS A 20 9.89 -5.30 8.11
C LYS A 20 8.64 -6.08 7.74
N LEU A 21 7.46 -5.54 8.07
CA LEU A 21 6.16 -6.13 7.76
C LEU A 21 6.01 -6.30 6.24
N ALA A 22 6.26 -5.25 5.47
CA ALA A 22 6.17 -5.27 4.01
C ALA A 22 7.32 -6.04 3.32
N GLY A 23 8.36 -6.45 4.06
CA GLY A 23 9.54 -7.13 3.53
C GLY A 23 10.29 -6.28 2.49
N ILE A 24 10.47 -4.99 2.79
CA ILE A 24 11.19 -4.00 1.97
C ILE A 24 12.18 -3.20 2.83
N SER A 25 13.02 -2.38 2.20
CA SER A 25 13.94 -1.50 2.94
C SER A 25 13.22 -0.25 3.51
N PRO A 26 13.68 0.32 4.65
CA PRO A 26 13.13 1.58 5.17
C PRO A 26 13.24 2.75 4.18
N GLY A 27 14.31 2.80 3.38
CA GLY A 27 14.45 3.83 2.32
C GLY A 27 13.35 3.72 1.26
N MET A 28 12.88 2.50 0.96
CA MET A 28 11.77 2.30 0.04
C MET A 28 10.43 2.74 0.64
N VAL A 29 10.23 2.56 1.95
CA VAL A 29 9.07 3.12 2.67
C VAL A 29 9.05 4.64 2.56
N TRP A 30 10.19 5.31 2.76
CA TRP A 30 10.30 6.76 2.59
C TRP A 30 9.97 7.20 1.17
N GLN A 31 10.48 6.51 0.15
CA GLN A 31 10.17 6.80 -1.26
C GLN A 31 8.67 6.69 -1.54
N TYR A 32 8.01 5.67 -0.97
CA TYR A 32 6.56 5.51 -1.10
C TYR A 32 5.82 6.62 -0.36
N ILE A 33 6.16 6.96 0.88
CA ILE A 33 5.53 8.06 1.65
C ILE A 33 5.64 9.42 0.94
N LYS A 34 6.73 9.63 0.20
CA LYS A 34 6.99 10.86 -0.57
C LYS A 34 6.46 10.83 -2.00
N ASP A 35 5.76 9.76 -2.40
CA ASP A 35 5.25 9.55 -3.76
C ASP A 35 6.34 9.68 -4.85
N LEU A 36 7.60 9.40 -4.51
CA LEU A 36 8.72 9.49 -5.47
C LEU A 36 8.68 8.37 -6.51
N ARG A 37 7.97 7.28 -6.17
CA ARG A 37 7.68 6.18 -7.07
C ARG A 37 6.41 5.46 -6.61
N PRO A 38 5.67 4.85 -7.55
CA PRO A 38 4.57 3.97 -7.19
C PRO A 38 5.04 2.76 -6.38
N VAL A 39 4.18 2.30 -5.47
CA VAL A 39 4.38 1.04 -4.74
C VAL A 39 4.25 -0.12 -5.74
N SER A 40 5.26 -0.98 -5.85
CA SER A 40 5.19 -2.11 -6.79
C SER A 40 3.99 -3.02 -6.51
N GLU A 41 3.41 -3.61 -7.55
CA GLU A 41 2.20 -4.44 -7.49
C GLU A 41 2.31 -5.57 -6.46
N LYS A 42 3.43 -6.30 -6.46
CA LYS A 42 3.72 -7.38 -5.51
C LYS A 42 3.74 -6.90 -4.05
N VAL A 43 4.25 -5.70 -3.81
CA VAL A 43 4.31 -5.09 -2.47
C VAL A 43 2.92 -4.63 -2.04
N CYS A 44 2.10 -4.08 -2.95
CA CYS A 44 0.72 -3.73 -2.65
C CYS A 44 -0.08 -4.94 -2.14
N VAL A 45 -0.07 -6.05 -2.88
CA VAL A 45 -0.79 -7.27 -2.48
C VAL A 45 -0.32 -7.79 -1.13
N ARG A 46 1.01 -7.79 -0.90
CA ARG A 46 1.57 -8.23 0.38
C ARG A 46 1.12 -7.35 1.55
N ILE A 47 1.20 -6.03 1.40
CA ILE A 47 0.77 -5.08 2.43
C ILE A 47 -0.73 -5.25 2.71
N GLU A 48 -1.56 -5.35 1.68
CA GLU A 48 -3.01 -5.53 1.84
C GLU A 48 -3.36 -6.79 2.64
N LEU A 49 -2.71 -7.93 2.33
CA LEU A 49 -2.90 -9.17 3.07
C LEU A 49 -2.48 -9.05 4.54
N LEU A 50 -1.31 -8.46 4.80
CA LEU A 50 -0.77 -8.32 6.16
C LEU A 50 -1.55 -7.32 7.01
N THR A 51 -2.10 -6.28 6.37
CA THR A 51 -2.96 -5.28 7.01
C THR A 51 -4.42 -5.70 7.04
N LYS A 52 -4.76 -6.91 6.59
CA LYS A 52 -6.14 -7.45 6.54
C LYS A 52 -7.12 -6.48 5.86
N GLY A 53 -6.67 -5.82 4.79
CA GLY A 53 -7.48 -4.86 4.03
C GLY A 53 -7.55 -3.45 4.62
N SER A 54 -6.91 -3.15 5.76
CA SER A 54 -6.83 -1.77 6.27
C SER A 54 -6.07 -0.83 5.32
N LEU A 55 -5.15 -1.38 4.51
CA LEU A 55 -4.46 -0.65 3.45
C LEU A 55 -4.57 -1.42 2.13
N THR A 56 -5.49 -1.00 1.26
CA THR A 56 -5.78 -1.70 0.00
C THR A 56 -4.82 -1.33 -1.12
N ARG A 57 -4.64 -2.23 -2.09
CA ARG A 57 -3.85 -1.98 -3.30
C ARG A 57 -4.42 -0.85 -4.15
N GLN A 58 -5.74 -0.65 -4.14
CA GLN A 58 -6.42 0.50 -4.76
C GLN A 58 -5.99 1.81 -4.10
N ALA A 59 -5.95 1.86 -2.76
CA ALA A 59 -5.52 3.06 -2.03
C ALA A 59 -4.02 3.36 -2.22
N MET A 60 -3.18 2.32 -2.36
CA MET A 60 -1.74 2.48 -2.62
C MET A 60 -1.43 2.89 -4.08
N ARG A 61 -2.30 2.55 -5.04
CA ARG A 61 -2.13 2.84 -6.47
C ARG A 61 -3.40 3.45 -7.08
N PRO A 62 -3.83 4.65 -6.65
CA PRO A 62 -5.13 5.18 -7.03
C PRO A 62 -5.29 5.47 -8.53
N ASN A 63 -4.18 5.63 -9.26
CA ASN A 63 -4.20 6.08 -10.66
C ASN A 63 -4.19 4.95 -11.69
N ASP A 64 -3.74 3.74 -11.32
CA ASP A 64 -3.51 2.64 -12.27
C ASP A 64 -3.85 1.26 -11.69
N TRP A 65 -4.45 1.18 -10.49
CA TRP A 65 -4.85 -0.10 -9.92
C TRP A 65 -5.80 -0.87 -10.83
N SER A 66 -6.65 -0.20 -11.62
CA SER A 66 -7.64 -0.84 -12.50
C SER A 66 -7.00 -1.52 -13.70
N ASP A 67 -5.87 -0.99 -14.17
CA ASP A 67 -5.14 -1.58 -15.29
C ASP A 67 -4.36 -2.83 -14.83
N ILE A 68 -3.98 -2.85 -13.56
CA ILE A 68 -3.21 -3.93 -12.93
C ILE A 68 -4.11 -5.04 -12.39
N TRP A 69 -5.19 -4.67 -11.70
CA TRP A 69 -6.15 -5.57 -11.04
C TRP A 69 -7.58 -5.25 -11.47
N PRO A 70 -7.93 -5.47 -12.75
CA PRO A 70 -9.27 -5.19 -13.26
C PRO A 70 -10.36 -6.00 -12.52
N GLU A 71 -10.02 -7.18 -12.00
CA GLU A 71 -10.94 -8.03 -11.24
C GLU A 71 -11.51 -7.36 -9.98
N LEU A 72 -10.85 -6.33 -9.45
CA LEU A 72 -11.34 -5.59 -8.29
C LEU A 72 -12.50 -4.64 -8.64
N GLN A 73 -12.69 -4.25 -9.91
CA GLN A 73 -13.83 -3.43 -10.32
C GLN A 73 -15.17 -4.17 -10.17
N GLU A 74 -15.18 -5.47 -10.44
CA GLU A 74 -16.39 -6.28 -10.40
C GLU A 74 -16.79 -6.71 -8.98
N SER A 75 -15.81 -6.76 -8.06
CA SER A 75 -16.01 -7.15 -6.66
C SER A 75 -16.92 -6.21 -5.82
N SER A 76 -17.38 -5.09 -6.39
CA SER A 76 -18.35 -4.18 -5.76
C SER A 76 -19.82 -4.57 -5.97
N HIS A 77 -20.11 -5.73 -6.58
CA HIS A 77 -21.46 -6.24 -6.80
C HIS A 77 -21.71 -7.52 -5.99
N ALA A 78 -22.06 -7.36 -4.71
CA ALA A 78 -22.68 -8.40 -3.87
C ALA A 78 -23.57 -7.75 -2.80
#